data_AF-A0A6L7YAS5-F1
#
_entry.id   AF-A0A6L7YAS5-F1
#
_cell.length_a   1.000
_cell.length_b   1.000
_cell.length_c   1.000
_cell.angle_alpha   90.00
_cell.angle_beta   90.00
_cell.angle_gamma   90.00
#
_symmetry.space_group_name_H-M   'P 1'
#
loop_
_entity.id
_entity.type
_entity.pdbx_description
1 polymer ?
#
loop_
_entity_poly.entity_id
_entity_poly.type
_entity_poly.pdbx_seq_one_letter_code
_entity_poly.pdbx_strand_id
1 'polypeptide(L)'
;MATTNGNRLEDANERGETATWRVKAGLAQMLKGGVIMDVVTAEHAQIAEEAGAAAVMALERVPSDIRAAGGVARMSHVALIEEICQSVTIPVMAKARIGHFVEAQILEAVGVDYIDESEVLT
;
A
#
# COMPACT_ATOMS: atom_id res chain seq x y z
N MET A 1 40.22 36.90 -22.58
CA MET A 1 39.46 37.60 -21.52
C MET A 1 38.21 36.79 -21.25
N ALA A 2 38.01 36.41 -19.99
CA ALA A 2 36.90 35.61 -19.51
C ALA A 2 35.56 36.36 -19.57
N THR A 3 34.45 35.60 -19.61
CA THR A 3 33.17 35.73 -18.88
C THR A 3 32.01 35.18 -19.72
N THR A 4 31.05 34.35 -19.30
CA THR A 4 30.76 33.56 -18.09
C THR A 4 29.61 32.62 -18.52
N ASN A 5 29.70 31.32 -18.24
CA ASN A 5 28.56 30.40 -18.32
C ASN A 5 27.49 30.86 -17.31
N GLY A 6 26.38 31.38 -17.80
CA GLY A 6 25.23 31.80 -17.01
C GLY A 6 24.22 30.67 -16.87
N ASN A 7 24.54 29.71 -15.99
CA ASN A 7 23.58 28.77 -15.42
C ASN A 7 22.45 29.57 -14.73
N ARG A 8 21.25 29.58 -15.30
CA ARG A 8 20.04 30.03 -14.58
C ARG A 8 19.28 28.80 -14.12
N LEU A 9 19.51 28.51 -12.85
CA LEU A 9 18.71 27.66 -12.00
C LEU A 9 17.25 28.15 -12.04
N GLU A 10 16.34 27.25 -12.41
CA GLU A 10 15.08 27.11 -11.70
C GLU A 10 14.93 25.60 -11.42
N ASP A 11 15.47 25.20 -10.27
CA ASP A 11 15.22 23.91 -9.63
C ASP A 11 13.72 23.82 -9.33
N ALA A 12 12.96 23.35 -10.32
CA ALA A 12 11.56 23.06 -10.20
C ALA A 12 11.36 21.71 -9.49
N ASN A 13 11.58 21.76 -8.17
CA ASN A 13 10.88 20.94 -7.18
C ASN A 13 11.14 19.42 -7.24
N GLU A 14 11.77 18.90 -6.17
CA GLU A 14 11.85 17.48 -5.79
C GLU A 14 10.44 16.88 -5.54
N ARG A 15 9.62 16.80 -6.59
CA ARG A 15 8.45 15.92 -6.64
C ARG A 15 8.97 14.59 -7.13
N GLY A 16 9.05 13.60 -6.25
CA GLY A 16 9.40 12.23 -6.62
C GLY A 16 8.68 11.83 -7.91
N GLU A 17 9.43 11.35 -8.90
CA GLU A 17 8.86 10.99 -10.19
C GLU A 17 7.78 9.93 -9.97
N THR A 18 6.53 10.29 -10.28
CA THR A 18 5.42 9.33 -10.18
C THR A 18 5.63 8.23 -11.22
N ALA A 19 5.58 6.98 -10.77
CA ALA A 19 5.78 5.83 -11.65
C ALA A 19 4.78 5.85 -12.82
N THR A 20 5.28 5.60 -14.03
CA THR A 20 4.43 5.53 -15.23
C THR A 20 3.39 4.42 -15.10
N TRP A 21 2.27 4.56 -15.80
CA TRP A 21 1.23 3.51 -15.86
C TRP A 21 1.79 2.14 -16.22
N ARG A 22 2.75 2.09 -17.16
CA ARG A 22 3.39 0.84 -17.58
C ARG A 22 4.11 0.14 -16.43
N VAL A 23 4.78 0.90 -15.57
CA VAL A 23 5.46 0.35 -14.38
C VAL A 23 4.42 -0.16 -13.38
N LYS A 24 3.40 0.65 -13.05
CA LYS A 24 2.32 0.25 -12.12
C LYS A 24 1.59 -1.01 -12.57
N ALA A 25 1.20 -1.07 -13.84
CA ALA A 25 0.57 -2.24 -14.42
C ALA A 25 1.50 -3.46 -14.43
N GLY A 26 2.80 -3.24 -14.69
CA GLY A 26 3.84 -4.27 -14.68
C GLY A 26 4.06 -4.89 -13.30
N LEU A 27 4.11 -4.08 -12.24
CA LEU A 27 4.18 -4.56 -10.85
C LEU A 27 2.99 -5.48 -10.54
N ALA A 28 1.77 -5.06 -10.88
CA ALA A 28 0.58 -5.88 -10.69
C ALA A 28 0.60 -7.20 -11.51
N GLN A 29 1.34 -7.27 -12.62
CA GLN A 29 1.49 -8.53 -13.37
C GLN A 29 2.28 -9.59 -12.58
N MET A 30 3.16 -9.18 -11.68
CA MET A 30 3.99 -10.10 -10.89
C MET A 30 3.16 -10.96 -9.93
N LEU A 31 1.95 -10.52 -9.58
CA LEU A 31 1.03 -11.22 -8.70
C LEU A 31 0.17 -12.28 -9.43
N LYS A 32 0.29 -12.39 -10.75
CA LYS A 32 -0.51 -13.32 -11.55
C LYS A 32 -0.27 -14.78 -11.16
N GLY A 33 -1.37 -15.51 -10.97
CA GLY A 33 -1.34 -16.92 -10.59
C GLY A 33 -1.14 -17.17 -9.08
N GLY A 34 -1.03 -16.10 -8.29
CA GLY A 34 -0.95 -16.16 -6.84
C GLY A 34 -2.27 -15.93 -6.13
N VAL A 35 -2.24 -16.07 -4.81
CA VAL A 35 -3.34 -15.73 -3.90
C VAL A 35 -2.91 -14.56 -3.02
N ILE A 36 -3.79 -13.58 -2.83
CA ILE A 36 -3.62 -12.49 -1.87
C ILE A 36 -4.46 -12.82 -0.64
N MET A 37 -3.86 -12.81 0.55
CA MET A 37 -4.54 -13.21 1.78
C MET A 37 -4.77 -12.01 2.72
N ASP A 38 -6.00 -11.87 3.20
CA ASP A 38 -6.36 -10.92 4.27
C ASP A 38 -5.73 -11.36 5.61
N VAL A 39 -5.02 -10.46 6.28
CA VAL A 39 -4.31 -10.72 7.55
C VAL A 39 -4.54 -9.62 8.57
N VAL A 40 -4.69 -10.00 9.84
CA VAL A 40 -5.01 -9.08 10.94
C VAL A 40 -3.92 -8.97 12.01
N THR A 41 -2.84 -9.75 11.89
CA THR A 41 -1.66 -9.74 12.76
C THR A 41 -0.40 -10.05 11.96
N ALA A 42 0.78 -9.71 12.47
CA ALA A 42 2.06 -10.13 11.90
C ALA A 42 2.20 -11.66 11.84
N GLU A 43 1.68 -12.39 12.83
CA GLU A 43 1.70 -13.86 12.81
C GLU A 43 0.87 -14.42 11.63
N HIS A 44 -0.31 -13.86 11.36
CA HIS A 44 -1.10 -14.27 10.19
C HIS A 44 -0.36 -13.97 8.88
N ALA A 45 0.37 -12.85 8.80
CA ALA A 45 1.16 -12.50 7.64
C ALA A 45 2.27 -13.53 7.38
N GLN A 46 3.01 -13.92 8.42
CA GLN A 46 4.05 -14.95 8.32
C GLN A 46 3.46 -16.30 7.88
N ILE A 47 2.33 -16.71 8.47
CA ILE A 47 1.64 -17.94 8.07
C ILE A 47 1.19 -17.89 6.60
N ALA A 48 0.68 -16.75 6.14
CA ALA A 48 0.27 -16.56 4.75
C ALA A 48 1.46 -16.66 3.78
N GLU A 49 2.60 -16.06 4.13
CA GLU A 49 3.84 -16.17 3.36
C GLU A 49 4.35 -17.61 3.29
N GLU A 50 4.40 -18.32 4.42
CA GLU A 50 4.78 -19.73 4.49
C GLU A 50 3.83 -20.64 3.69
N ALA A 51 2.55 -20.29 3.64
CA ALA A 51 1.53 -20.99 2.85
C ALA A 51 1.63 -20.71 1.33
N GLY A 52 2.54 -19.82 0.90
CA GLY A 52 2.76 -19.48 -0.50
C GLY A 52 1.83 -18.39 -1.04
N ALA A 53 1.32 -17.50 -0.18
CA ALA A 53 0.65 -16.29 -0.64
C ALA A 53 1.59 -15.44 -1.51
N ALA A 54 1.06 -14.85 -2.58
CA ALA A 54 1.84 -13.95 -3.44
C ALA A 54 1.92 -12.53 -2.87
N ALA A 55 0.98 -12.15 -2.02
CA ALA A 55 0.94 -10.91 -1.26
C ALA A 55 -0.03 -11.05 -0.09
N VAL A 56 0.02 -10.12 0.85
CA VAL A 56 -0.95 -10.03 1.96
C VAL A 56 -1.69 -8.70 1.95
N MET A 57 -2.91 -8.69 2.47
CA MET A 57 -3.73 -7.50 2.66
C MET A 57 -3.87 -7.23 4.16
N ALA A 58 -3.25 -6.16 4.64
CA ALA A 58 -3.26 -5.76 6.03
C ALA A 58 -4.57 -5.02 6.38
N LEU A 59 -5.29 -5.54 7.37
CA LEU A 59 -6.48 -4.88 7.92
C LEU A 59 -6.74 -5.28 9.38
N GLU A 60 -7.37 -4.42 10.17
CA GLU A 60 -7.69 -4.72 11.58
C GLU A 60 -8.75 -5.81 11.78
N ARG A 61 -9.67 -5.92 10.82
CA ARG A 61 -10.84 -6.79 10.91
C ARG A 61 -11.12 -7.37 9.54
N VAL A 62 -11.34 -8.68 9.48
CA VAL A 62 -11.71 -9.34 8.22
C VAL A 62 -13.09 -8.87 7.73
N PRO A 63 -13.39 -8.94 6.41
CA PRO A 63 -14.64 -8.42 5.85
C PRO A 63 -15.91 -9.02 6.48
N SER A 64 -15.86 -10.28 6.94
CA SER A 64 -16.98 -10.90 7.66
C SER A 64 -17.32 -10.16 8.94
N ASP A 65 -16.29 -9.74 9.68
CA ASP A 65 -16.43 -9.09 10.98
C ASP A 65 -16.85 -7.64 10.80
N ILE A 66 -16.34 -6.96 9.77
CA ILE A 66 -16.78 -5.61 9.40
C ILE A 66 -18.29 -5.60 9.12
N ARG A 67 -18.77 -6.56 8.31
CA ARG A 67 -20.19 -6.66 7.97
C ARG A 67 -21.06 -7.02 9.18
N ALA A 68 -20.56 -7.84 10.10
CA ALA A 68 -21.28 -8.24 11.30
C ALA A 68 -21.35 -7.13 12.36
N ALA A 69 -20.25 -6.40 12.57
CA ALA A 69 -20.17 -5.33 13.56
C ALA A 69 -21.00 -4.09 13.17
N GLY A 70 -21.12 -3.83 11.86
CA GLY A 70 -21.67 -2.58 11.35
C GLY A 70 -20.83 -1.36 11.76
N GLY A 71 -21.43 -0.18 11.66
CA GLY A 71 -20.73 1.08 11.91
C GLY A 71 -19.78 1.47 10.77
N VAL A 72 -18.83 2.36 11.05
CA VAL A 72 -17.90 2.91 10.05
C VAL A 72 -16.59 2.15 10.08
N ALA A 73 -16.24 1.50 8.97
CA ALA A 73 -14.94 0.91 8.74
C ALA A 73 -14.00 1.93 8.03
N ARG A 74 -12.74 1.98 8.45
CA ARG A 74 -11.73 2.94 7.97
C ARG A 74 -10.43 2.21 7.65
N MET A 75 -9.45 2.95 7.13
CA MET A 75 -8.06 2.48 7.03
C MET A 75 -7.57 1.98 8.39
N SER A 76 -6.80 0.89 8.37
CA SER A 76 -6.24 0.30 9.58
C SER A 76 -5.16 1.19 10.20
N HIS A 77 -4.97 1.06 11.51
CA HIS A 77 -3.94 1.77 12.25
C HIS A 77 -2.56 1.54 11.62
N VAL A 78 -1.83 2.64 11.44
CA VAL A 78 -0.50 2.64 10.81
C VAL A 78 0.45 1.66 11.51
N ALA A 79 0.43 1.61 12.84
CA ALA A 79 1.27 0.70 13.61
C ALA A 79 1.06 -0.79 13.24
N LEU A 80 -0.18 -1.21 12.97
CA LEU A 80 -0.48 -2.58 12.54
C LEU A 80 0.09 -2.86 11.15
N ILE A 81 -0.04 -1.89 10.24
CA ILE A 81 0.45 -2.03 8.86
C ILE A 81 1.98 -2.10 8.88
N GLU A 82 2.65 -1.22 9.62
CA GLU A 82 4.11 -1.23 9.78
C GLU A 82 4.62 -2.55 10.37
N GLU A 83 3.93 -3.08 11.38
CA GLU A 83 4.25 -4.38 11.97
C GLU A 83 4.16 -5.50 10.93
N ILE A 84 3.09 -5.53 10.12
CA ILE A 84 2.92 -6.53 9.05
C ILE A 84 4.00 -6.36 7.98
N CYS A 85 4.28 -5.14 7.51
CA CYS A 85 5.34 -4.87 6.54
C CYS A 85 6.72 -5.33 7.01
N GLN A 86 7.01 -5.24 8.31
CA GLN A 86 8.29 -5.69 8.87
C GLN A 86 8.35 -7.21 9.07
N SER A 87 7.20 -7.89 9.06
CA SER A 87 7.09 -9.31 9.40
C SER A 87 7.27 -10.28 8.23
N VAL A 88 7.09 -9.82 6.99
CA VAL A 88 7.12 -10.64 5.77
C VAL A 88 7.96 -10.02 4.65
N THR A 89 8.34 -10.82 3.66
CA THR A 89 9.10 -10.35 2.48
C THR A 89 8.26 -10.21 1.22
N ILE A 90 7.07 -10.84 1.19
CA ILE A 90 6.09 -10.67 0.12
C ILE A 90 5.40 -9.30 0.18
N PRO A 91 4.89 -8.79 -0.96
CA PRO A 91 4.23 -7.48 -1.00
C PRO A 91 3.07 -7.35 0.00
N VAL A 92 2.97 -6.18 0.61
CA VAL A 92 1.90 -5.82 1.55
C VAL A 92 0.98 -4.78 0.93
N MET A 93 -0.31 -5.09 0.96
CA MET A 93 -1.39 -4.20 0.52
C MET A 93 -2.16 -3.68 1.72
N ALA A 94 -2.80 -2.52 1.59
CA ALA A 94 -3.71 -1.99 2.61
C ALA A 94 -4.92 -1.29 1.98
N LYS A 95 -6.03 -1.25 2.73
CA LYS A 95 -7.29 -0.67 2.28
C LYS A 95 -7.41 0.81 2.64
N ALA A 96 -7.87 1.61 1.68
CA ALA A 96 -8.37 2.96 1.89
C ALA A 96 -9.85 3.04 1.52
N ARG A 97 -10.59 3.97 2.14
CA ARG A 97 -11.99 4.22 1.77
C ARG A 97 -12.09 4.84 0.38
N ILE A 98 -13.19 4.54 -0.31
CA ILE A 98 -13.52 5.15 -1.60
C ILE A 98 -13.50 6.68 -1.50
N GLY A 99 -12.75 7.32 -2.39
CA GLY A 99 -12.58 8.77 -2.47
C GLY A 99 -11.71 9.39 -1.38
N HIS A 100 -11.20 8.62 -0.41
CA HIS A 100 -10.45 9.15 0.72
C HIS A 100 -8.94 9.26 0.43
N PHE A 101 -8.56 10.13 -0.50
CA PHE A 101 -7.17 10.29 -0.97
C PHE A 101 -6.15 10.59 0.15
N VAL A 102 -6.57 11.16 1.29
CA VAL A 102 -5.67 11.36 2.44
C VAL A 102 -5.29 10.04 3.11
N GLU A 103 -6.17 9.02 3.12
CA GLU A 103 -5.80 7.68 3.60
C GLU A 103 -4.80 7.05 2.63
N ALA A 104 -5.01 7.19 1.32
CA ALA A 104 -4.06 6.72 0.31
C ALA A 104 -2.68 7.39 0.44
N GLN A 105 -2.62 8.70 0.70
CA GLN A 105 -1.36 9.42 0.94
C GLN A 105 -0.64 8.91 2.20
N ILE A 106 -1.38 8.59 3.26
CA ILE A 106 -0.80 8.00 4.47
C ILE A 106 -0.22 6.62 4.15
N LEU A 107 -0.98 5.76 3.44
CA LEU A 107 -0.51 4.43 3.06
C LEU A 107 0.72 4.48 2.13
N GLU A 108 0.76 5.41 1.18
CA GLU A 108 1.93 5.65 0.32
C GLU A 108 3.16 6.07 1.15
N ALA A 109 2.97 6.93 2.16
CA ALA A 109 4.05 7.36 3.05
C ALA A 109 4.54 6.25 4.00
N VAL A 110 3.65 5.34 4.41
CA VAL A 110 4.01 4.13 5.18
C VAL A 110 4.80 3.14 4.32
N GLY A 111 4.63 3.20 3.00
CA GLY A 111 5.37 2.36 2.06
C GLY A 111 4.72 1.02 1.77
N VAL A 112 3.39 0.95 1.75
CA VAL A 112 2.70 -0.26 1.23
C VAL A 112 2.92 -0.39 -0.27
N ASP A 113 2.98 -1.63 -0.77
CA ASP A 113 3.23 -1.90 -2.19
C ASP A 113 2.00 -1.59 -3.06
N TYR A 114 0.80 -1.79 -2.52
CA TYR A 114 -0.46 -1.51 -3.21
C TYR A 114 -1.51 -0.94 -2.25
N ILE A 115 -2.33 -0.04 -2.79
CA ILE A 115 -3.48 0.55 -2.11
C ILE A 115 -4.75 0.00 -2.77
N ASP A 116 -5.63 -0.55 -1.96
CA ASP A 116 -6.95 -1.03 -2.36
C ASP A 116 -8.01 -0.01 -1.95
N GLU A 117 -8.53 0.75 -2.91
CA GLU A 117 -9.67 1.65 -2.72
C GLU A 117 -10.95 0.81 -2.61
N SER A 118 -11.32 0.42 -1.39
CA SER A 118 -12.22 -0.70 -1.16
C SER A 118 -13.61 -0.26 -0.69
N GLU A 119 -14.64 -0.81 -1.34
CA GLU A 119 -16.05 -0.71 -0.99
C GLU A 119 -16.42 -1.45 0.30
N VAL A 120 -15.49 -2.25 0.85
CA VAL A 120 -15.68 -2.94 2.14
C VAL A 120 -15.54 -1.96 3.30
N LEU A 121 -14.84 -0.84 3.11
CA LEU A 121 -14.71 0.22 4.12
C LEU A 121 -15.85 1.24 3.94
N THR A 122 -16.99 1.00 4.58
CA THR A 122 -18.16 1.90 4.62
C THR A 122 -18.47 2.38 6.03
#